data_AF-A0A846BUL0-F1
#
_entry.id   AF-A0A846BUL0-F1
#
_cell.length_a   1.000
_cell.length_b   1.000
_cell.length_c   1.000
_cell.angle_alpha   90.00
_cell.angle_beta   90.00
_cell.angle_gamma   90.00
#
_symmetry.space_group_name_H-M   'P 1'
#
loop_
_entity.id
_entity.type
_entity.pdbx_description
1 polymer ?
#
loop_
_entity_poly.entity_id
_entity_poly.type
_entity_poly.pdbx_seq_one_letter_code
_entity_poly.pdbx_strand_id
1 'polypeptide(L)'
;MVKAVSETNFPVTFLNHTPVMHLPDRVSVTEGVAFKEQCQQLLESSPLPEKIVLDCSQTIFIDSSGIGALARTFRNTQQKEVQLVLKGVTPQVMTVLELTSLDKVLTLEPLAETTTTTANYSEKQLPTTHPSMGSWVKRLLDILGSLVGLVITALLFLPIVIAIKLDSPGPIFFGQTRCGFMARRFTIWKFRSMCIDAEAQKSSVTNQAVGAIFKNDNDPRVTKVGRFLRKTSLDELPQFWNVLKGDMSLVGTRPPTPEEVEYYEVPEWRRLDVKPGMTGQWQVNGRSSIKNFEDIIKLDLQYQHNWSLTYDLKLIFKTIMILFNENSGAV
;
A
#
# COMPACT_ATOMS: atom_id res chain seq x y z
N MET A 1 -18.64 -8.59 16.86
CA MET A 1 -18.85 -7.71 18.02
C MET A 1 -17.98 -6.48 17.81
N VAL A 2 -18.59 -5.38 17.38
CA VAL A 2 -17.91 -4.10 17.15
C VAL A 2 -17.55 -3.54 18.53
N LYS A 3 -16.26 -3.52 18.87
CA LYS A 3 -15.78 -2.80 20.07
C LYS A 3 -16.15 -1.34 19.87
N ALA A 4 -16.82 -0.75 20.87
CA ALA A 4 -17.11 0.68 20.92
C ALA A 4 -15.84 1.47 20.55
N VAL A 5 -15.95 2.33 19.53
CA VAL A 5 -14.91 3.29 19.17
C VAL A 5 -14.79 4.21 20.37
N SER A 6 -13.68 4.13 21.10
CA SER A 6 -13.35 5.15 22.09
C SER A 6 -13.27 6.48 21.36
N GLU A 7 -14.10 7.45 21.74
CA GLU A 7 -14.04 8.83 21.23
C GLU A 7 -12.65 9.40 21.51
N THR A 8 -11.74 9.25 20.54
CA THR A 8 -10.39 9.80 20.59
C THR A 8 -10.46 11.22 20.08
N ASN A 9 -11.06 12.13 20.85
CA ASN A 9 -11.09 13.54 20.46
C ASN A 9 -9.74 14.19 20.75
N PHE A 10 -9.14 14.80 19.72
CA PHE A 10 -7.92 15.58 19.90
C PHE A 10 -8.26 16.96 20.44
N PRO A 11 -7.47 17.52 21.36
CA PRO A 11 -7.67 18.89 21.78
C PRO A 11 -7.43 19.83 20.59
N VAL A 12 -8.40 20.72 20.34
CA VAL A 12 -8.28 21.80 19.37
C VAL A 12 -8.27 23.12 20.12
N THR A 13 -7.19 23.88 19.94
CA THR A 13 -7.07 25.25 20.45
C THR A 13 -7.23 26.24 19.30
N PHE A 14 -7.62 27.48 19.59
CA PHE A 14 -7.73 28.52 18.56
C PHE A 14 -6.69 29.61 18.85
N LEU A 15 -5.78 29.82 17.91
CA LEU A 15 -4.80 30.91 17.95
C LEU A 15 -5.16 31.91 16.87
N ASN A 16 -5.56 33.13 17.26
CA ASN A 16 -5.96 34.18 16.32
C ASN A 16 -6.99 33.69 15.27
N HIS A 17 -8.04 32.98 15.72
CA HIS A 17 -9.07 32.35 14.87
C HIS A 17 -8.60 31.19 13.98
N THR A 18 -7.32 30.80 14.07
CA THR A 18 -6.80 29.59 13.40
C THR A 18 -6.96 28.37 14.31
N PRO A 19 -7.69 27.32 13.92
CA PRO A 19 -7.73 26.07 14.66
C PRO A 19 -6.37 25.36 14.62
N VAL A 20 -5.90 24.97 15.80
CA VAL A 20 -4.69 24.17 16.03
C VAL A 20 -5.12 22.85 16.66
N MET A 21 -5.00 21.78 15.89
CA MET A 21 -5.28 20.41 16.34
C MET A 21 -4.00 19.77 16.87
N HIS A 22 -3.99 19.36 18.14
CA HIS A 22 -2.85 18.71 18.75
C HIS A 22 -2.92 17.20 18.53
N LEU A 23 -2.04 16.67 17.69
CA LEU A 23 -1.99 15.25 17.41
C LEU A 23 -1.37 14.49 18.58
N PRO A 24 -1.82 13.25 18.85
CA PRO A 24 -1.27 12.40 19.90
C PRO A 24 0.13 11.90 19.54
N ASP A 25 0.74 11.16 20.46
CA ASP A 25 2.04 10.50 20.25
C ASP A 25 2.01 9.46 19.11
N ARG A 26 0.87 8.78 18.95
CA ARG A 26 0.63 7.75 17.93
C ARG A 26 -0.64 8.05 17.14
N VAL A 27 -0.51 8.14 15.83
CA VAL A 27 -1.65 8.22 14.90
C VAL A 27 -1.79 6.88 14.17
N SER A 28 -2.67 6.02 14.66
CA SER A 28 -3.00 4.73 14.04
C SER A 28 -4.41 4.74 13.45
N VAL A 29 -5.03 3.58 13.23
CA VAL A 29 -6.40 3.48 12.69
C VAL A 29 -7.42 4.31 13.48
N THR A 30 -7.48 4.14 14.80
CA THR A 30 -8.52 4.79 15.63
C THR A 30 -8.32 6.30 15.61
N GLU A 31 -7.09 6.76 15.81
CA GLU A 31 -6.75 8.17 15.79
C GLU A 31 -6.91 8.77 14.40
N GLY A 32 -6.61 8.03 13.33
CA GLY A 32 -6.81 8.45 11.95
C GLY A 32 -8.29 8.66 11.60
N VAL A 33 -9.19 7.84 12.15
CA VAL A 33 -10.65 8.01 11.98
C VAL A 33 -11.11 9.28 12.69
N ALA A 34 -10.75 9.45 13.97
CA ALA A 34 -11.11 10.66 14.70
C ALA A 34 -10.50 11.92 14.08
N PHE A 35 -9.27 11.83 13.57
CA PHE A 35 -8.57 12.94 12.89
C PHE A 35 -9.34 13.39 11.66
N LYS A 36 -9.78 12.42 10.84
CA LYS A 36 -10.59 12.67 9.65
C LYS A 36 -11.92 13.35 10.03
N GLU A 37 -12.63 12.81 11.02
CA GLU A 37 -13.93 13.35 11.47
C GLU A 37 -13.79 14.78 12.00
N GLN A 38 -12.79 15.03 12.84
CA GLN A 38 -12.56 16.34 13.44
C GLN A 38 -12.12 17.38 12.41
N CYS A 39 -11.27 17.00 11.45
CA CYS A 39 -10.92 17.89 10.33
C CYS A 39 -12.14 18.20 9.44
N GLN A 40 -13.02 17.22 9.24
CA GLN A 40 -14.25 17.43 8.49
C GLN A 40 -15.17 18.43 9.19
N GLN A 41 -15.33 18.33 10.51
CA GLN A 41 -16.09 19.30 11.30
C GLN A 41 -15.53 20.72 11.19
N LEU A 42 -14.21 20.88 11.24
CA LEU A 42 -13.56 22.19 11.05
C LEU A 42 -13.83 22.76 9.64
N LEU A 43 -13.81 21.91 8.61
CA LEU A 43 -14.08 22.32 7.24
C LEU A 43 -15.57 22.61 6.98
N GLU A 44 -16.47 22.14 7.83
CA GLU A 44 -17.91 22.42 7.77
C GLU A 44 -18.33 23.57 8.70
N SER A 45 -17.40 24.07 9.52
CA SER A 45 -17.66 25.19 10.43
C SER A 45 -17.91 26.51 9.68
N SER A 46 -18.68 27.40 10.33
CA SER A 46 -18.96 28.74 9.85
C SER A 46 -18.57 29.75 10.95
N PRO A 47 -17.62 30.67 10.69
CA PRO A 47 -16.92 30.88 9.42
C PRO A 47 -15.92 29.76 9.09
N LEU A 48 -15.69 29.53 7.79
CA LEU A 48 -14.68 28.58 7.32
C LEU A 48 -13.27 29.11 7.70
N PRO A 49 -12.40 28.30 8.32
CA PRO A 49 -11.06 28.75 8.67
C PRO A 49 -10.20 28.92 7.41
N GLU A 50 -9.40 29.98 7.35
CA GLU A 50 -8.41 30.18 6.27
C GLU A 50 -7.26 29.18 6.34
N LYS A 51 -6.94 28.72 7.56
CA LYS A 51 -5.81 27.85 7.86
C LYS A 51 -6.18 26.85 8.96
N ILE A 52 -5.69 25.62 8.84
CA ILE A 52 -5.74 24.59 9.88
C ILE A 52 -4.30 24.17 10.18
N VAL A 53 -3.92 24.20 11.45
CA VAL A 53 -2.60 23.76 11.92
C VAL A 53 -2.71 22.43 12.62
N LEU A 54 -1.88 21.47 12.22
CA LEU A 54 -1.70 20.19 12.89
C LEU A 54 -0.41 20.23 13.69
N ASP A 55 -0.52 20.31 15.01
CA ASP A 55 0.63 20.26 15.91
C ASP A 55 1.08 18.80 16.10
N CYS A 56 2.21 18.47 15.50
CA CYS A 56 2.84 17.15 15.49
C CYS A 56 4.00 17.05 16.50
N SER A 57 4.18 18.06 17.38
CA SER A 57 5.34 18.14 18.28
C SER A 57 5.50 16.95 19.23
N GLN A 58 4.39 16.27 19.54
CA GLN A 58 4.38 15.06 20.36
C GLN A 58 4.29 13.78 19.54
N THR A 59 3.95 13.86 18.25
CA THR A 59 3.71 12.69 17.40
C THR A 59 5.01 12.01 17.00
N ILE A 60 5.20 10.77 17.44
CA ILE A 60 6.40 9.97 17.18
C ILE A 60 6.13 8.79 16.24
N PHE A 61 4.87 8.47 15.97
CA PHE A 61 4.49 7.37 15.10
C PHE A 61 3.21 7.67 14.32
N ILE A 62 3.24 7.36 13.03
CA ILE A 62 2.10 7.41 12.12
C ILE A 62 2.13 6.17 11.23
N ASP A 63 1.01 5.44 11.17
CA ASP A 63 0.87 4.27 10.30
C ASP A 63 0.28 4.65 8.93
N SER A 64 0.04 3.67 8.07
CA SER A 64 -0.55 3.93 6.76
C SER A 64 -1.96 4.50 6.84
N SER A 65 -2.73 4.17 7.89
CA SER A 65 -4.05 4.74 8.13
C SER A 65 -3.98 6.22 8.49
N GLY A 66 -3.05 6.61 9.36
CA GLY A 66 -2.79 8.02 9.66
C GLY A 66 -2.34 8.80 8.43
N ILE A 67 -1.44 8.25 7.61
CA ILE A 67 -1.02 8.85 6.34
C ILE A 67 -2.20 8.98 5.36
N GLY A 68 -3.04 7.95 5.26
CA GLY A 68 -4.23 7.98 4.42
C GLY A 68 -5.22 9.07 4.83
N ALA A 69 -5.42 9.21 6.15
CA ALA A 69 -6.27 10.25 6.71
C ALA A 69 -5.68 11.65 6.41
N LEU A 70 -4.37 11.84 6.62
CA LEU A 70 -3.67 13.09 6.30
C LEU A 70 -3.77 13.47 4.82
N ALA A 71 -3.51 12.53 3.92
CA ALA A 71 -3.59 12.76 2.47
C ALA A 71 -5.01 13.11 2.01
N ARG A 72 -6.04 12.50 2.64
CA ARG A 72 -7.45 12.84 2.37
C ARG A 72 -7.82 14.20 2.90
N THR A 73 -7.43 14.52 4.13
CA THR A 73 -7.64 15.86 4.72
C THR A 73 -6.97 16.93 3.87
N PHE A 74 -5.73 16.72 3.43
CA PHE A 74 -5.04 17.65 2.53
C PHE A 74 -5.85 17.92 1.25
N ARG A 75 -6.31 16.88 0.55
CA ARG A 75 -7.16 17.05 -0.64
C ARG A 75 -8.44 17.85 -0.35
N ASN A 76 -9.11 17.55 0.76
CA ASN A 76 -10.33 18.26 1.15
C ASN A 76 -10.06 19.74 1.48
N THR A 77 -8.94 20.04 2.14
CA THR A 77 -8.53 21.42 2.46
C THR A 77 -8.24 22.21 1.17
N GLN A 78 -7.55 21.60 0.20
CA GLN A 78 -7.29 22.22 -1.10
C GLN A 78 -8.57 22.54 -1.88
N GLN A 79 -9.57 21.65 -1.86
CA GLN A 79 -10.87 21.88 -2.52
C GLN A 79 -11.65 23.05 -1.91
N LYS A 80 -11.45 23.32 -0.62
CA LYS A 80 -12.09 24.43 0.10
C LYS A 80 -11.19 25.65 0.24
N GLU A 81 -10.04 25.68 -0.45
CA GLU A 81 -9.05 26.77 -0.40
C GLU A 81 -8.53 27.06 1.02
N VAL A 82 -8.52 26.05 1.89
CA VAL A 82 -8.00 26.13 3.26
C VAL A 82 -6.55 25.67 3.28
N GLN A 83 -5.66 26.44 3.92
CA GLN A 83 -4.27 26.04 4.08
C GLN A 83 -4.13 24.97 5.19
N LEU A 84 -3.52 23.82 4.88
CA LEU A 84 -3.16 22.82 5.88
C LEU A 84 -1.66 22.91 6.20
N VAL A 85 -1.32 23.09 7.47
CA VAL A 85 0.07 23.23 7.93
C VAL A 85 0.38 22.21 9.02
N LEU A 86 1.52 21.53 8.89
CA LEU A 86 2.03 20.65 9.94
C LEU A 86 3.12 21.39 10.72
N LYS A 87 2.92 21.55 12.02
CA LYS A 87 3.85 22.24 12.91
C LYS A 87 4.60 21.23 13.77
N GLY A 88 5.90 21.43 13.94
CA GLY A 88 6.70 20.64 14.88
C GLY A 88 6.84 19.16 14.52
N VAL A 89 6.94 18.84 13.23
CA VAL A 89 7.08 17.45 12.76
C VAL A 89 8.34 16.81 13.33
N THR A 90 8.19 15.69 14.04
CA THR A 90 9.33 14.94 14.58
C THR A 90 10.13 14.24 13.47
N PRO A 91 11.41 13.92 13.68
CA PRO A 91 12.22 13.21 12.68
C PRO A 91 11.63 11.86 12.24
N GLN A 92 10.95 11.15 13.14
CA GLN A 92 10.29 9.88 12.87
C GLN A 92 9.13 10.06 11.89
N VAL A 93 8.26 11.04 12.14
CA VAL A 93 7.13 11.36 11.25
C VAL A 93 7.64 11.92 9.92
N MET A 94 8.68 12.75 9.95
CA MET A 94 9.34 13.30 8.75
C MET A 94 9.80 12.18 7.80
N THR A 95 10.42 11.13 8.34
CA THR A 95 10.85 9.97 7.55
C THR A 95 9.67 9.31 6.80
N VAL A 96 8.50 9.22 7.44
CA VAL A 96 7.30 8.65 6.81
C VAL A 96 6.72 9.59 5.74
N LEU A 97 6.75 10.91 5.97
CA LEU A 97 6.33 11.91 4.98
C LEU A 97 7.23 11.89 3.74
N GLU A 98 8.55 11.76 3.90
CA GLU A 98 9.49 11.62 2.78
C GLU A 98 9.25 10.33 1.97
N LEU A 99 8.99 9.21 2.66
CA LEU A 99 8.69 7.93 2.01
C LEU A 99 7.43 8.00 1.14
N THR A 100 6.46 8.81 1.56
CA THR A 100 5.18 9.03 0.87
C THR A 100 5.21 10.21 -0.10
N SER A 101 6.32 10.97 -0.13
CA SER A 101 6.47 12.25 -0.84
C SER A 101 5.47 13.32 -0.41
N LEU A 102 4.84 13.18 0.77
CA LEU A 102 3.93 14.16 1.32
C LEU A 102 4.65 15.41 1.84
N ASP A 103 5.93 15.28 2.18
CA ASP A 103 6.85 16.37 2.52
C ASP A 103 6.94 17.45 1.44
N LYS A 104 6.75 17.07 0.17
CA LYS A 104 6.85 17.98 -0.99
C LYS A 104 5.59 18.78 -1.26
N VAL A 105 4.45 18.36 -0.70
CA VAL A 105 3.14 18.97 -0.98
C VAL A 105 2.53 19.62 0.26
N LEU A 106 2.88 19.14 1.46
CA LEU A 106 2.43 19.72 2.72
C LEU A 106 3.29 20.91 3.12
N THR A 107 2.65 21.93 3.71
CA THR A 107 3.40 23.04 4.32
C THR A 107 3.89 22.62 5.70
N LEU A 108 5.19 22.67 5.92
CA LEU A 108 5.84 22.30 7.18
C LEU A 108 6.36 23.55 7.90
N GLU A 109 5.95 23.74 9.16
CA GLU A 109 6.44 24.79 10.04
C GLU A 109 7.31 24.18 11.16
N PRO A 110 8.55 24.68 11.37
CA PRO A 110 9.37 24.24 12.48
C PRO A 110 8.76 24.67 13.83
N LEU A 111 9.13 23.97 14.90
CA LEU A 111 8.90 24.49 16.26
C LEU A 111 9.67 25.81 16.39
N ALA A 112 8.97 26.88 16.78
CA ALA A 112 9.61 28.16 17.07
C ALA A 112 10.73 27.93 18.11
N GLU A 113 11.95 28.34 17.78
CA GLU A 113 13.12 28.24 18.66
C GLU A 113 12.82 28.98 19.98
N THR A 114 12.32 28.25 20.97
CA THR A 114 12.18 28.76 22.34
C THR A 114 13.15 27.95 23.19
N THR A 115 14.29 28.58 23.44
CA THR A 115 15.20 28.41 24.57
C THR A 115 15.21 27.03 25.24
N THR A 116 16.23 26.24 24.90
CA THR A 116 16.91 25.30 25.80
C THR A 116 16.00 24.51 26.74
N THR A 117 15.27 23.54 26.19
CA THR A 117 15.14 22.27 26.91
C THR A 117 15.71 21.23 25.97
N THR A 118 16.89 20.71 26.32
CA THR A 118 17.42 19.45 25.80
C THR A 118 16.43 18.35 26.17
N ALA A 119 15.30 18.27 25.47
CA ALA A 119 14.59 17.03 25.33
C ALA A 119 15.60 16.12 24.64
N ASN A 120 16.13 15.19 25.42
CA ASN A 120 16.91 14.06 24.96
C ASN A 120 16.03 13.28 23.97
N TYR A 121 15.89 13.77 22.73
CA TYR A 121 15.48 12.97 21.60
C TYR A 121 16.62 11.99 21.38
N SER A 122 16.56 10.91 22.16
CA SER A 122 17.45 9.77 22.07
C SER A 122 17.67 9.46 20.60
N GLU A 123 18.94 9.36 20.24
CA GLU A 123 19.43 8.99 18.93
C GLU A 123 18.52 7.95 18.25
N LYS A 124 18.11 8.25 17.01
CA LYS A 124 17.89 7.22 15.99
C LYS A 124 16.84 6.14 16.30
N GLN A 125 15.76 6.45 17.02
CA GLN A 125 14.66 5.50 17.11
C GLN A 125 13.95 5.42 15.76
N LEU A 126 14.22 4.36 15.00
CA LEU A 126 13.55 4.04 13.73
C LEU A 126 12.02 4.06 13.95
N PRO A 127 11.23 4.50 12.95
CA PRO A 127 9.78 4.46 13.06
C PRO A 127 9.35 3.04 13.44
N THR A 128 8.50 2.93 14.47
CA THR A 128 7.95 1.63 14.87
C THR A 128 7.16 1.09 13.69
N THR A 129 7.56 -0.02 13.11
CA THR A 129 6.87 -0.60 11.94
C THR A 129 6.43 -2.02 12.26
N HIS A 130 5.61 -2.59 11.39
CA HIS A 130 5.20 -3.98 11.53
C HIS A 130 6.42 -4.91 11.64
N PRO A 131 6.42 -5.95 12.51
CA PRO A 131 7.60 -6.80 12.75
C PRO A 131 8.23 -7.42 11.48
N SER A 132 7.41 -7.66 10.45
CA SER A 132 7.89 -8.14 9.15
C SER A 132 8.83 -7.16 8.43
N MET A 133 8.75 -5.85 8.71
CA MET A 133 9.59 -4.82 8.10
C MET A 133 10.98 -4.72 8.74
N GLY A 134 11.07 -4.95 10.06
CA GLY A 134 12.34 -4.98 10.80
C GLY A 134 13.06 -6.32 10.78
N SER A 135 12.44 -7.39 10.26
CA SER A 135 13.02 -8.73 10.30
C SER A 135 14.10 -8.93 9.23
N TRP A 136 15.37 -8.94 9.66
CA TRP A 136 16.51 -9.26 8.79
C TRP A 136 16.44 -10.68 8.23
N VAL A 137 15.89 -11.63 9.00
CA VAL A 137 15.71 -13.03 8.56
C VAL A 137 14.70 -13.09 7.42
N LYS A 138 13.57 -12.38 7.52
CA LYS A 138 12.59 -12.29 6.43
C LYS A 138 13.25 -11.70 5.19
N ARG A 139 14.04 -10.64 5.35
CA ARG A 139 14.75 -10.02 4.23
C ARG A 139 15.76 -10.97 3.58
N LEU A 140 16.48 -11.77 4.36
CA LEU A 140 17.39 -12.79 3.84
C LEU A 140 16.62 -13.86 3.04
N LEU A 141 15.49 -14.34 3.55
CA LEU A 141 14.61 -15.26 2.82
C LEU A 141 14.12 -14.66 1.50
N ASP A 142 13.71 -13.39 1.50
CA ASP A 142 13.29 -12.67 0.30
C ASP A 142 14.40 -12.60 -0.75
N ILE A 143 15.64 -12.30 -0.32
CA ILE A 143 16.80 -12.25 -1.23
C ILE A 143 17.09 -13.64 -1.79
N LEU A 144 17.19 -14.67 -0.94
CA LEU A 144 17.50 -16.03 -1.41
C LEU A 144 16.43 -16.57 -2.35
N GLY A 145 15.15 -16.43 -2.01
CA GLY A 145 14.06 -16.88 -2.86
C GLY A 145 13.93 -16.08 -4.16
N SER A 146 14.22 -14.78 -4.13
CA SER A 146 14.25 -13.97 -5.36
C SER A 146 15.41 -14.33 -6.28
N LEU A 147 16.59 -14.65 -5.74
CA LEU A 147 17.71 -15.15 -6.55
C LEU A 147 17.35 -16.48 -7.24
N VAL A 148 16.75 -17.43 -6.52
CA VAL A 148 16.26 -18.68 -7.11
C VAL A 148 15.22 -18.40 -8.20
N GLY A 149 14.24 -17.54 -7.92
CA GLY A 149 13.22 -17.15 -8.87
C GLY A 149 13.77 -16.46 -10.12
N LEU A 150 14.81 -15.62 -9.98
CA LEU A 150 15.48 -14.96 -11.10
C LEU A 150 16.28 -15.94 -11.96
N VAL A 151 16.92 -16.97 -11.36
CA VAL A 151 17.57 -18.05 -12.12
C VAL A 151 16.54 -18.81 -12.95
N ILE A 152 15.39 -19.18 -12.36
CA ILE A 152 14.28 -19.81 -13.09
C ILE A 152 13.78 -18.90 -14.21
N THR A 153 13.64 -17.60 -13.92
CA THR A 153 13.24 -16.59 -14.92
C THR A 153 14.22 -16.56 -16.08
N ALA A 154 15.53 -16.59 -15.81
CA ALA A 154 16.57 -16.57 -16.85
C ALA A 154 16.54 -17.83 -17.72
N LEU A 155 16.36 -19.02 -17.12
CA LEU A 155 16.25 -20.28 -17.85
C LEU A 155 15.02 -20.32 -18.76
N LEU A 156 13.88 -19.80 -18.30
CA LEU A 156 12.62 -19.78 -19.06
C LEU A 156 12.47 -18.54 -19.95
N PHE A 157 13.40 -17.60 -19.89
CA PHE A 157 13.27 -16.30 -20.57
C PHE A 157 13.12 -16.46 -22.09
N LEU A 158 14.05 -17.16 -22.72
CA LEU A 158 14.09 -17.31 -24.18
C LEU A 158 12.81 -17.96 -24.76
N PRO A 159 12.33 -19.12 -24.26
CA PRO A 159 11.10 -19.72 -24.80
C PRO A 159 9.87 -18.83 -24.56
N ILE A 160 9.76 -18.16 -23.41
CA ILE A 160 8.64 -17.24 -23.12
C ILE A 160 8.65 -16.06 -24.09
N VAL A 161 9.82 -15.46 -24.33
CA VAL A 161 9.97 -14.33 -25.25
C VAL A 161 9.56 -14.69 -26.67
N ILE A 162 10.02 -15.86 -27.16
CA ILE A 162 9.66 -16.35 -28.50
C ILE A 162 8.13 -16.52 -28.58
N ALA A 163 7.52 -17.17 -27.59
CA ALA A 163 6.06 -17.39 -27.57
C ALA A 163 5.28 -16.06 -27.58
N ILE A 164 5.68 -15.07 -26.76
CA ILE A 164 5.03 -13.75 -26.70
C ILE A 164 5.15 -13.02 -28.04
N LYS A 165 6.33 -13.03 -28.67
CA LYS A 165 6.59 -12.34 -29.94
C LYS A 165 5.86 -12.97 -31.12
N LEU A 166 5.66 -14.28 -31.11
CA LEU A 166 4.88 -14.98 -32.14
C LEU A 166 3.37 -14.76 -31.98
N ASP A 167 2.88 -14.58 -30.76
CA ASP A 167 1.44 -14.42 -30.48
C ASP A 167 0.95 -12.98 -30.68
N SER A 168 1.77 -11.97 -30.36
CA SER A 168 1.40 -10.57 -30.54
C SER A 168 2.61 -9.62 -30.72
N PRO A 169 2.46 -8.50 -31.45
CA PRO A 169 3.50 -7.47 -31.54
C PRO A 169 3.67 -6.73 -30.19
N GLY A 170 4.80 -6.04 -30.02
CA GLY A 170 5.05 -5.13 -28.87
C GLY A 170 6.21 -5.53 -27.93
N PRO A 171 6.31 -4.91 -26.74
CA PRO A 171 7.38 -5.12 -25.77
C PRO A 171 7.23 -6.43 -24.96
N ILE A 172 8.33 -7.06 -24.58
CA ILE A 172 8.33 -8.33 -23.82
C ILE A 172 7.79 -8.13 -22.41
N PHE A 173 8.20 -7.05 -21.76
CA PHE A 173 7.81 -6.75 -20.39
C PHE A 173 6.66 -5.76 -20.37
N PHE A 174 5.82 -5.92 -19.36
CA PHE A 174 4.79 -4.98 -18.96
C PHE A 174 5.14 -4.44 -17.58
N GLY A 175 5.11 -3.11 -17.44
CA GLY A 175 5.33 -2.42 -16.18
C GLY A 175 4.06 -1.69 -15.77
N GLN A 176 3.64 -1.85 -14.51
CA GLN A 176 2.48 -1.14 -13.99
C GLN A 176 2.80 -0.47 -12.65
N THR A 177 2.34 0.76 -12.46
CA THR A 177 2.49 1.44 -11.16
C THR A 177 1.60 0.77 -10.13
N ARG A 178 2.19 0.51 -8.96
CA ARG A 178 1.55 -0.07 -7.78
C ARG A 178 1.98 0.68 -6.53
N CYS A 179 1.20 0.55 -5.46
CA CYS A 179 1.52 1.09 -4.16
C CYS A 179 2.08 -0.02 -3.26
N GLY A 180 3.17 0.27 -2.56
CA GLY A 180 3.83 -0.62 -1.61
C GLY A 180 3.62 -0.17 -0.17
N PHE A 181 4.60 -0.47 0.68
CA PHE A 181 4.64 -0.01 2.07
C PHE A 181 4.42 1.51 2.15
N MET A 182 3.52 1.93 3.05
CA MET A 182 3.12 3.35 3.21
C MET A 182 2.68 4.00 1.90
N ALA A 183 1.96 3.25 1.05
CA ALA A 183 1.50 3.70 -0.27
C ALA A 183 2.61 4.17 -1.24
N ARG A 184 3.89 3.90 -0.95
CA ARG A 184 5.01 4.28 -1.82
C ARG A 184 4.85 3.66 -3.20
N ARG A 185 4.90 4.48 -4.25
CA ARG A 185 4.72 4.01 -5.62
C ARG A 185 5.97 3.26 -6.11
N PHE A 186 5.76 2.12 -6.79
CA PHE A 186 6.80 1.36 -7.50
C PHE A 186 6.24 0.72 -8.76
N THR A 187 7.11 0.35 -9.70
CA THR A 187 6.71 -0.35 -10.92
C THR A 187 6.81 -1.86 -10.71
N ILE A 188 5.68 -2.56 -10.79
CA ILE A 188 5.65 -4.03 -10.80
C ILE A 188 5.95 -4.53 -12.22
N TRP A 189 6.85 -5.51 -12.34
CA TRP A 189 7.27 -6.07 -13.62
C TRP A 189 6.62 -7.41 -13.90
N LYS A 190 6.08 -7.59 -15.11
CA LYS A 190 5.54 -8.86 -15.60
C LYS A 190 5.99 -9.12 -17.02
N PHE A 191 5.90 -10.37 -17.47
CA PHE A 191 5.86 -10.62 -18.91
C PHE A 191 4.53 -10.15 -19.47
N ARG A 192 4.55 -9.64 -20.70
CA ARG A 192 3.34 -9.18 -21.37
C ARG A 192 2.43 -10.37 -21.66
N SER A 193 1.25 -10.37 -21.02
CA SER A 193 0.18 -11.36 -21.25
C SER A 193 -1.05 -10.76 -21.94
N MET A 194 -1.12 -9.44 -22.11
CA MET A 194 -2.22 -8.72 -22.76
C MET A 194 -1.77 -7.99 -24.04
N CYS A 195 -2.73 -7.55 -24.86
CA CYS A 195 -2.49 -6.66 -25.99
C CYS A 195 -1.90 -5.31 -25.53
N ILE A 196 -1.23 -4.59 -26.45
CA ILE A 196 -0.50 -3.35 -26.12
C ILE A 196 -1.45 -2.26 -25.58
N ASP A 197 -2.66 -2.22 -26.09
CA ASP A 197 -3.71 -1.25 -25.78
C ASP A 197 -4.66 -1.72 -24.66
N ALA A 198 -4.30 -2.78 -23.93
CA ALA A 198 -5.15 -3.35 -22.89
C ALA A 198 -5.58 -2.35 -21.82
N GLU A 199 -4.70 -1.47 -21.36
CA GLU A 199 -5.05 -0.45 -20.36
C GLU A 199 -6.07 0.56 -20.93
N ALA A 200 -5.93 0.97 -22.20
CA ALA A 200 -6.89 1.86 -22.86
C ALA A 200 -8.27 1.22 -23.04
N GLN A 201 -8.30 -0.10 -23.31
CA GLN A 201 -9.54 -0.86 -23.44
C GLN A 201 -10.20 -1.20 -22.09
N LYS A 202 -9.55 -0.96 -20.94
CA LYS A 202 -10.05 -1.40 -19.62
C LYS A 202 -11.48 -0.93 -19.32
N SER A 203 -11.82 0.30 -19.69
CA SER A 203 -13.15 0.89 -19.48
C SER A 203 -14.25 0.25 -20.33
N SER A 204 -13.89 -0.36 -21.47
CA SER A 204 -14.82 -1.10 -22.34
C SER A 204 -15.09 -2.53 -21.90
N VAL A 205 -14.38 -3.03 -20.88
CA VAL A 205 -14.52 -4.40 -20.38
C VAL A 205 -15.32 -4.39 -19.08
N THR A 206 -16.39 -5.18 -19.03
CA THR A 206 -17.24 -5.31 -17.83
C THR A 206 -16.42 -5.79 -16.63
N ASN A 207 -16.48 -5.07 -15.52
CA ASN A 207 -15.91 -5.50 -14.25
C ASN A 207 -16.88 -6.47 -13.56
N GLN A 208 -16.41 -7.68 -13.24
CA GLN A 208 -17.17 -8.73 -12.57
C GLN A 208 -16.94 -8.76 -11.05
N ALA A 209 -16.05 -7.90 -10.54
CA ALA A 209 -15.82 -7.75 -9.11
C ALA A 209 -16.52 -6.51 -8.54
N VAL A 210 -16.65 -6.49 -7.22
CA VAL A 210 -17.29 -5.42 -6.45
C VAL A 210 -16.23 -4.69 -5.62
N GLY A 211 -16.29 -3.36 -5.62
CA GLY A 211 -15.36 -2.48 -4.92
C GLY A 211 -14.22 -2.00 -5.82
N ALA A 212 -13.09 -1.62 -5.20
CA ALA A 212 -11.99 -0.95 -5.90
C ALA A 212 -11.21 -1.85 -6.89
N ILE A 213 -11.52 -3.14 -6.96
CA ILE A 213 -10.76 -4.12 -7.76
C ILE A 213 -11.38 -4.35 -9.13
N PHE A 214 -10.53 -4.67 -10.11
CA PHE A 214 -10.96 -5.11 -11.44
C PHE A 214 -10.74 -6.61 -11.62
N LYS A 215 -11.79 -7.34 -12.03
CA LYS A 215 -11.70 -8.74 -12.47
C LYS A 215 -12.60 -9.00 -13.66
N ASN A 216 -12.13 -9.81 -14.59
CA ASN A 216 -12.93 -10.36 -15.67
C ASN A 216 -12.39 -11.76 -16.02
N ASP A 217 -13.24 -12.77 -15.87
CA ASP A 217 -12.90 -14.18 -16.09
C ASP A 217 -12.61 -14.48 -17.58
N ASN A 218 -13.17 -13.72 -18.51
CA ASN A 218 -12.94 -13.88 -19.95
C ASN A 218 -12.48 -12.56 -20.57
N ASP A 219 -11.42 -11.98 -20.00
CA ASP A 219 -10.89 -10.70 -20.41
C ASP A 219 -10.39 -10.75 -21.88
N PRO A 220 -11.05 -10.04 -22.83
CA PRO A 220 -10.73 -10.12 -24.25
C PRO A 220 -9.36 -9.55 -24.59
N ARG A 221 -8.75 -8.80 -23.66
CA ARG A 221 -7.44 -8.18 -23.82
C ARG A 221 -6.30 -9.17 -23.63
N VAL A 222 -6.58 -10.37 -23.10
CA VAL A 222 -5.56 -11.39 -22.83
C VAL A 222 -5.27 -12.19 -24.09
N THR A 223 -3.99 -12.28 -24.43
CA THR A 223 -3.49 -13.00 -25.62
C THR A 223 -3.57 -14.53 -25.43
N LYS A 224 -3.37 -15.33 -26.50
CA LYS A 224 -3.49 -16.80 -26.39
C LYS A 224 -2.37 -17.37 -25.51
N VAL A 225 -1.13 -16.95 -25.75
CA VAL A 225 0.03 -17.24 -24.90
C VAL A 225 -0.13 -16.59 -23.53
N GLY A 226 -0.68 -15.37 -23.47
CA GLY A 226 -0.97 -14.70 -22.22
C GLY A 226 -1.88 -15.49 -21.27
N ARG A 227 -2.91 -16.16 -21.79
CA ARG A 227 -3.75 -17.06 -20.99
C ARG A 227 -2.95 -18.20 -20.37
N PHE A 228 -2.03 -18.80 -21.13
CA PHE A 228 -1.14 -19.84 -20.60
C PHE A 228 -0.20 -19.29 -19.52
N LEU A 229 0.44 -18.15 -19.77
CA LEU A 229 1.35 -17.51 -18.82
C LEU A 229 0.64 -17.17 -17.50
N ARG A 230 -0.58 -16.61 -17.56
CA ARG A 230 -1.39 -16.28 -16.37
C ARG A 230 -1.84 -17.52 -15.62
N LYS A 231 -2.31 -18.56 -16.34
CA LYS A 231 -2.74 -19.84 -15.73
C LYS A 231 -1.61 -20.48 -14.92
N THR A 232 -0.39 -20.41 -15.43
CA THR A 232 0.82 -20.99 -14.82
C THR A 232 1.58 -20.00 -13.91
N SER A 233 1.10 -18.76 -13.80
CA SER A 233 1.78 -17.64 -13.10
C SER A 233 3.20 -17.34 -13.62
N LEU A 234 3.53 -17.81 -14.82
CA LEU A 234 4.82 -17.54 -15.45
C LEU A 234 4.97 -16.06 -15.82
N ASP A 235 3.87 -15.34 -16.06
CA ASP A 235 3.89 -13.91 -16.32
C ASP A 235 4.42 -13.09 -15.13
N GLU A 236 4.37 -13.63 -13.92
CA GLU A 236 4.78 -12.95 -12.69
C GLU A 236 6.26 -13.14 -12.32
N LEU A 237 6.98 -14.01 -13.03
CA LEU A 237 8.40 -14.28 -12.78
C LEU A 237 9.29 -13.02 -12.72
N PRO A 238 9.10 -11.98 -13.58
CA PRO A 238 9.90 -10.76 -13.48
C PRO A 238 9.74 -10.01 -12.15
N GLN A 239 8.68 -10.27 -11.36
CA GLN A 239 8.48 -9.65 -10.05
C GLN A 239 9.54 -10.09 -9.02
N PHE A 240 10.27 -11.19 -9.24
CA PHE A 240 11.41 -11.54 -8.38
C PHE A 240 12.47 -10.44 -8.37
N TRP A 241 12.57 -9.63 -9.44
CA TRP A 241 13.40 -8.43 -9.43
C TRP A 241 12.91 -7.38 -8.42
N ASN A 242 11.59 -7.17 -8.32
CA ASN A 242 11.00 -6.27 -7.33
C ASN A 242 11.27 -6.74 -5.89
N VAL A 243 11.23 -8.06 -5.66
CA VAL A 243 11.59 -8.66 -4.37
C VAL A 243 13.08 -8.45 -4.06
N LEU A 244 13.96 -8.72 -5.02
CA LEU A 244 15.40 -8.52 -4.84
C LEU A 244 15.75 -7.06 -4.56
N LYS A 245 15.14 -6.11 -5.29
CA LYS A 245 15.31 -4.67 -5.06
C LYS A 245 14.72 -4.19 -3.73
N GLY A 246 13.77 -4.95 -3.17
CA GLY A 246 13.14 -4.66 -1.89
C GLY A 246 11.87 -3.82 -1.97
N ASP A 247 11.33 -3.60 -3.18
CA ASP A 247 10.02 -2.99 -3.41
C ASP A 247 8.88 -3.93 -2.96
N MET A 248 9.10 -5.24 -3.09
CA MET A 248 8.21 -6.32 -2.67
C MET A 248 8.92 -7.31 -1.73
N SER A 249 8.15 -8.25 -1.19
CA SER A 249 8.58 -9.42 -0.44
C SER A 249 8.07 -10.69 -1.14
N LEU A 250 8.61 -11.87 -0.83
CA LEU A 250 8.04 -13.13 -1.33
C LEU A 250 6.60 -13.31 -0.82
N VAL A 251 6.39 -13.01 0.47
CA VAL A 251 5.09 -13.08 1.13
C VAL A 251 4.71 -11.73 1.70
N GLY A 252 3.49 -11.28 1.43
CA GLY A 252 2.99 -9.97 1.82
C GLY A 252 1.54 -9.76 1.37
N THR A 253 1.04 -8.54 1.50
CA THR A 253 -0.29 -8.17 1.03
C THR A 253 -0.31 -7.99 -0.49
N ARG A 254 -1.49 -7.98 -1.11
CA ARG A 254 -1.59 -7.67 -2.56
C ARG A 254 -1.12 -6.23 -2.83
N PRO A 255 -0.25 -5.97 -3.82
CA PRO A 255 0.07 -4.60 -4.23
C PRO A 255 -1.13 -3.95 -4.93
N PRO A 256 -1.78 -2.92 -4.37
CA PRO A 256 -2.87 -2.25 -5.05
C PRO A 256 -2.39 -1.25 -6.09
N THR A 257 -3.28 -0.86 -6.99
CA THR A 257 -3.06 0.25 -7.92
C THR A 257 -3.20 1.60 -7.18
N PRO A 258 -2.60 2.69 -7.69
CA PRO A 258 -2.83 4.01 -7.13
C PRO A 258 -4.32 4.38 -7.09
N GLU A 259 -5.06 4.04 -8.15
CA GLU A 259 -6.51 4.29 -8.24
C GLU A 259 -7.28 3.50 -7.18
N GLU A 260 -6.90 2.24 -6.91
CA GLU A 260 -7.49 1.44 -5.82
C GLU A 260 -7.34 2.17 -4.48
N VAL A 261 -6.14 2.68 -4.16
CA VAL A 261 -5.83 3.36 -2.89
C VAL A 261 -6.60 4.66 -2.71
N GLU A 262 -6.95 5.36 -3.78
CA GLU A 262 -7.71 6.61 -3.71
C GLU A 262 -9.11 6.43 -3.11
N TYR A 263 -9.70 5.23 -3.24
CA TYR A 263 -11.02 4.89 -2.69
C TYR A 263 -10.97 4.32 -1.27
N TYR A 264 -9.79 4.15 -0.68
CA TYR A 264 -9.68 3.51 0.63
C TYR A 264 -10.20 4.40 1.75
N GLU A 265 -10.99 3.79 2.63
CA GLU A 265 -11.30 4.35 3.94
C GLU A 265 -10.15 4.11 4.94
N VAL A 266 -10.07 4.95 5.98
CA VAL A 266 -8.94 4.96 6.92
C VAL A 266 -8.55 3.56 7.44
N PRO A 267 -9.48 2.69 7.88
CA PRO A 267 -9.11 1.35 8.34
C PRO A 267 -8.51 0.44 7.25
N GLU A 268 -8.88 0.67 5.99
CA GLU A 268 -8.45 -0.15 4.86
C GLU A 268 -7.00 0.14 4.47
N TRP A 269 -6.55 1.38 4.70
CA TRP A 269 -5.15 1.78 4.49
C TRP A 269 -4.16 0.91 5.25
N ARG A 270 -4.53 0.41 6.44
CA ARG A 270 -3.70 -0.46 7.29
C ARG A 270 -3.08 -1.65 6.56
N ARG A 271 -3.70 -2.13 5.47
CA ARG A 271 -3.12 -3.18 4.62
C ARG A 271 -1.75 -2.81 4.01
N LEU A 272 -1.41 -1.52 4.00
CA LEU A 272 -0.17 -0.93 3.49
C LEU A 272 0.93 -0.78 4.56
N ASP A 273 0.72 -1.27 5.78
CA ASP A 273 1.73 -1.30 6.87
C ASP A 273 2.83 -2.35 6.67
N VAL A 274 2.73 -3.17 5.62
CA VAL A 274 3.74 -4.16 5.25
C VAL A 274 4.08 -4.05 3.76
N LYS A 275 5.24 -4.59 3.37
CA LYS A 275 5.56 -4.75 1.94
C LYS A 275 4.54 -5.66 1.26
N PRO A 276 4.14 -5.33 0.02
CA PRO A 276 3.37 -6.25 -0.78
C PRO A 276 4.17 -7.51 -1.11
N GLY A 277 3.45 -8.61 -1.33
CA GLY A 277 3.99 -9.93 -1.61
C GLY A 277 3.75 -10.40 -3.03
N MET A 278 4.65 -11.24 -3.56
CA MET A 278 4.31 -12.08 -4.73
C MET A 278 3.20 -13.06 -4.38
N THR A 279 3.26 -13.65 -3.19
CA THR A 279 2.15 -14.42 -2.59
C THR A 279 1.71 -13.84 -1.26
N GLY A 280 0.61 -14.35 -0.73
CA GLY A 280 -0.04 -13.86 0.47
C GLY A 280 -1.26 -14.70 0.83
N GLN A 281 -1.89 -14.34 1.94
CA GLN A 281 -3.05 -15.08 2.45
C GLN A 281 -4.24 -15.04 1.47
N TRP A 282 -4.43 -13.92 0.77
CA TRP A 282 -5.41 -13.81 -0.30
C TRP A 282 -5.09 -14.71 -1.51
N GLN A 283 -3.82 -14.75 -1.93
CA GLN A 283 -3.37 -15.56 -3.07
C GLN A 283 -3.47 -17.07 -2.83
N VAL A 284 -3.52 -17.54 -1.57
CA VAL A 284 -3.64 -18.99 -1.29
C VAL A 284 -5.06 -19.43 -0.93
N ASN A 285 -5.92 -18.53 -0.42
CA ASN A 285 -7.26 -18.90 0.06
C ASN A 285 -8.41 -18.49 -0.88
N GLY A 286 -8.15 -17.75 -1.96
CA GLY A 286 -9.22 -17.40 -2.90
C GLY A 286 -8.82 -16.93 -4.29
N ARG A 287 -7.68 -16.24 -4.47
CA ARG A 287 -7.25 -15.69 -5.79
C ARG A 287 -8.42 -15.05 -6.58
N SER A 288 -8.82 -15.68 -7.68
CA SER A 288 -9.87 -15.25 -8.60
C SER A 288 -11.28 -15.38 -7.99
N SER A 289 -11.54 -16.36 -7.11
CA SER A 289 -12.88 -16.64 -6.57
C SER A 289 -13.44 -15.55 -5.65
N ILE A 290 -12.57 -14.79 -4.97
CA ILE A 290 -13.00 -13.69 -4.09
C ILE A 290 -13.33 -12.46 -4.92
N LYS A 291 -14.61 -12.18 -5.14
CA LYS A 291 -15.08 -11.04 -5.94
C LYS A 291 -15.34 -9.76 -5.13
N ASN A 292 -15.35 -9.85 -3.80
CA ASN A 292 -15.54 -8.71 -2.90
C ASN A 292 -14.18 -8.18 -2.41
N PHE A 293 -13.94 -6.88 -2.59
CA PHE A 293 -12.75 -6.19 -2.11
C PHE A 293 -12.57 -6.25 -0.58
N GLU A 294 -13.64 -6.18 0.20
CA GLU A 294 -13.57 -6.23 1.67
C GLU A 294 -12.95 -7.55 2.16
N ASP A 295 -13.24 -8.66 1.49
CA ASP A 295 -12.69 -9.96 1.85
C ASP A 295 -11.19 -10.06 1.55
N ILE A 296 -10.72 -9.34 0.54
CA ILE A 296 -9.28 -9.17 0.27
C ILE A 296 -8.63 -8.43 1.43
N ILE A 297 -9.22 -7.31 1.87
CA ILE A 297 -8.72 -6.54 3.02
C ILE A 297 -8.68 -7.42 4.27
N LYS A 298 -9.74 -8.17 4.55
CA LYS A 298 -9.78 -9.08 5.72
C LYS A 298 -8.62 -10.09 5.68
N LEU A 299 -8.35 -10.70 4.53
CA LEU A 299 -7.25 -11.66 4.38
C LEU A 299 -5.87 -11.01 4.51
N ASP A 300 -5.70 -9.80 3.99
CA ASP A 300 -4.47 -9.03 4.15
C ASP A 300 -4.21 -8.65 5.61
N LEU A 301 -5.24 -8.19 6.33
CA LEU A 301 -5.14 -7.85 7.75
C LEU A 301 -4.93 -9.09 8.63
N GLN A 302 -5.55 -10.22 8.28
CA GLN A 302 -5.29 -11.50 8.93
C GLN A 302 -3.84 -11.96 8.73
N TYR A 303 -3.26 -11.71 7.55
CA TYR A 303 -1.86 -12.02 7.28
C TYR A 303 -0.95 -11.23 8.20
N GLN A 304 -1.16 -9.91 8.28
CA GLN A 304 -0.38 -9.04 9.16
C GLN A 304 -0.50 -9.49 10.62
N HIS A 305 -1.72 -9.71 11.10
CA HIS A 305 -1.96 -10.10 12.49
C HIS A 305 -1.29 -11.43 12.86
N ASN A 306 -1.34 -12.43 11.97
CA ASN A 306 -0.79 -13.76 12.21
C ASN A 306 0.67 -13.90 11.74
N TRP A 307 1.31 -12.79 11.36
CA TRP A 307 2.61 -12.86 10.72
C TRP A 307 3.65 -13.52 11.62
N SER A 308 4.33 -14.51 11.04
CA SER A 308 5.53 -15.14 11.58
C SER A 308 6.32 -15.72 10.41
N LEU A 309 7.61 -15.96 10.61
CA LEU A 309 8.46 -16.59 9.57
C LEU A 309 7.93 -17.98 9.17
N THR A 310 7.41 -18.74 10.12
CA THR A 310 6.80 -20.06 9.85
C THR A 310 5.51 -19.92 9.04
N TYR A 311 4.72 -18.87 9.29
CA TYR A 311 3.53 -18.58 8.50
C TYR A 311 3.89 -18.18 7.06
N ASP A 312 4.93 -17.37 6.86
CA ASP A 312 5.44 -17.04 5.52
C ASP A 312 5.85 -18.32 4.76
N LEU A 313 6.63 -19.21 5.38
CA LEU A 313 7.03 -20.48 4.77
C LEU A 313 5.83 -21.36 4.41
N LYS A 314 4.81 -21.41 5.29
CA LYS A 314 3.55 -22.12 5.02
C LYS A 314 2.82 -21.55 3.82
N LEU A 315 2.76 -20.23 3.67
CA LEU A 315 2.13 -19.57 2.52
C LEU A 315 2.89 -19.82 1.22
N ILE A 316 4.23 -19.78 1.25
CA ILE A 316 5.07 -20.14 0.09
C ILE A 316 4.77 -21.57 -0.34
N PHE A 317 4.81 -22.53 0.59
CA PHE A 317 4.54 -23.93 0.29
C PHE A 317 3.14 -24.15 -0.28
N LYS A 318 2.12 -23.53 0.33
CA LYS A 318 0.74 -23.56 -0.21
C LYS A 318 0.67 -23.00 -1.63
N THR A 319 1.39 -21.93 -1.92
CA THR A 319 1.43 -21.32 -3.26
C THR A 319 1.99 -22.30 -4.29
N ILE A 320 3.11 -22.95 -3.96
CA ILE A 320 3.72 -23.96 -4.83
C ILE A 320 2.74 -25.12 -5.07
N MET A 321 2.11 -25.63 -4.03
CA MET A 321 1.12 -26.72 -4.15
C MET A 321 -0.08 -26.34 -5.03
N ILE A 322 -0.56 -25.10 -4.93
CA ILE A 322 -1.67 -24.59 -5.76
C ILE A 322 -1.28 -24.55 -7.25
N LEU A 323 -0.03 -24.21 -7.58
CA LEU A 323 0.44 -24.19 -8.97
C LEU A 323 0.49 -25.58 -9.61
N PHE A 324 0.65 -26.64 -8.82
CA PHE A 324 0.64 -28.03 -9.30
C PHE A 324 -0.75 -28.66 -9.36
N ASN A 325 -1.80 -28.02 -8.82
CA ASN A 325 -3.14 -28.57 -8.79
C ASN A 325 -3.97 -28.02 -9.98
N GLU A 326 -4.26 -28.86 -10.98
CA GLU A 326 -4.79 -28.47 -12.30
C GLU A 326 -6.09 -27.67 -12.28
N ASN A 327 -6.88 -27.76 -11.20
CA ASN A 327 -8.16 -27.06 -11.01
C ASN A 327 -8.04 -25.65 -10.41
N SER A 328 -6.83 -25.15 -10.15
CA SER A 328 -6.59 -23.87 -9.43
C SER A 328 -6.05 -22.74 -10.31
N GLY A 329 -6.12 -22.90 -11.64
CA GLY A 329 -5.64 -21.92 -12.60
C GLY A 329 -6.25 -20.54 -12.36
N ALA A 330 -5.39 -19.51 -12.34
CA ALA A 330 -5.84 -18.14 -12.35
C ALA A 330 -6.64 -17.88 -13.63
N VAL A 331 -7.89 -17.48 -13.46
CA VAL A 331 -8.66 -16.83 -14.51
C VAL A 331 -8.39 -15.33 -14.42
#